data_AF-A0A523R0L6-F1
#
_entry.id   AF-A0A523R0L6-F1
#
_cell.length_a   1.000
_cell.length_b   1.000
_cell.length_c   1.000
_cell.angle_alpha   90.00
_cell.angle_beta   90.00
_cell.angle_gamma   90.00
#
_symmetry.space_group_name_H-M   'P 1'
#
loop_
_entity.id
_entity.type
_entity.pdbx_description
1 polymer ?
#
loop_
_entity_poly.entity_id
_entity_poly.type
_entity_poly.pdbx_seq_one_letter_code
_entity_poly.pdbx_strand_id
1 'polypeptide(L)' 'MKKTTVTEEIVSFNKKNYSLFAAGIISIILGFLSLSKGSITLAPILLVLGYVILIPISIIIK' A
#
# COMPACT_ATOMS: atom_id res chain seq x y z
N MET A 1 14.49 -24.52 32.78
CA MET A 1 14.12 -24.47 31.34
C MET A 1 13.53 -23.09 31.06
N LYS A 2 14.35 -22.12 30.61
CA LYS A 2 13.90 -20.74 30.32
C LYS A 2 13.01 -20.81 29.08
N LYS A 3 11.71 -20.51 29.22
CA LYS A 3 10.82 -20.29 28.08
C LYS A 3 11.33 -19.05 27.35
N THR A 4 12.05 -19.26 26.25
CA THR A 4 12.34 -18.19 25.29
C THR A 4 11.00 -17.79 24.68
N THR A 5 10.35 -16.83 25.31
CA THR A 5 9.25 -16.08 24.71
C THR A 5 9.87 -15.34 23.54
N VAL A 6 9.75 -15.94 22.36
CA VAL A 6 9.82 -15.18 21.12
C VAL A 6 8.74 -14.13 21.29
N THR A 7 9.15 -12.91 21.64
CA THR A 7 8.30 -11.74 21.54
C THR A 7 7.99 -11.68 20.07
N GLU A 8 6.85 -12.25 19.68
CA GLU A 8 6.25 -11.91 18.42
C GLU A 8 6.02 -10.40 18.55
N GLU A 9 6.95 -9.62 18.00
CA GLU A 9 6.61 -8.31 17.51
C GLU A 9 5.49 -8.59 16.52
N ILE A 10 4.26 -8.63 17.02
CA ILE A 10 3.10 -8.33 16.21
C ILE A 10 3.51 -7.01 15.60
N VAL A 11 3.91 -7.05 14.32
CA VAL A 11 4.16 -5.86 13.55
C VAL A 11 2.84 -5.15 13.65
N SER A 12 2.76 -4.21 14.59
CA SER A 12 1.54 -3.52 14.93
C SER A 12 1.44 -2.54 13.79
N PHE A 13 0.94 -3.04 12.66
CA PHE A 13 0.56 -2.25 11.52
C PHE A 13 -0.41 -1.25 12.09
N ASN A 14 0.11 -0.06 12.38
CA ASN A 14 -0.66 1.01 12.94
C ASN A 14 -1.85 1.19 12.00
N LYS A 15 -3.07 1.42 12.53
CA LYS A 15 -4.27 1.59 11.68
C LYS A 15 -4.03 2.60 10.55
N LYS A 16 -3.13 3.55 10.80
CA LYS A 16 -2.61 4.54 9.85
C LYS A 16 -1.93 3.93 8.62
N ASN A 17 -1.08 2.91 8.79
CA ASN A 17 -0.42 2.21 7.69
C ASN A 17 -1.42 1.43 6.84
N TYR A 18 -2.38 0.77 7.51
CA TYR A 18 -3.43 0.05 6.81
C TYR A 18 -4.30 1.00 5.97
N SER A 19 -4.56 2.22 6.48
CA SER A 19 -5.26 3.26 5.72
C SER A 19 -4.47 3.73 4.49
N LEU A 20 -3.15 3.89 4.60
CA LEU A 20 -2.29 4.24 3.45
C LEU A 20 -2.22 3.10 2.42
N PHE A 21 -2.16 1.86 2.87
CA PHE A 21 -2.19 0.68 2.01
C PHE A 21 -3.52 0.58 1.24
N ALA A 22 -4.65 0.78 1.93
CA ALA A 22 -5.96 0.83 1.31
C ALA A 22 -6.07 1.98 0.29
N ALA A 23 -5.53 3.16 0.60
CA ALA A 23 -5.48 4.29 -0.33
C ALA A 23 -4.66 3.95 -1.59
N GLY A 24 -3.54 3.21 -1.44
CA GLY A 24 -2.73 2.72 -2.56
C GLY A 24 -3.52 1.78 -3.48
N ILE A 25 -4.23 0.82 -2.90
CA ILE A 25 -5.11 -0.09 -3.64
C ILE A 25 -6.20 0.66 -4.40
N ILE A 26 -6.87 1.63 -3.76
CA ILE A 26 -7.91 2.45 -4.40
C ILE A 26 -7.32 3.25 -5.57
N SER A 27 -6.11 3.80 -5.42
CA SER A 27 -5.40 4.51 -6.48
C SER A 27 -5.10 3.60 -7.67
N ILE A 28 -4.65 2.36 -7.42
CA ILE A 28 -4.41 1.34 -8.46
C ILE A 28 -5.70 1.00 -9.20
N ILE A 29 -6.81 0.79 -8.48
CA ILE A 29 -8.12 0.47 -9.08
C ILE A 29 -8.59 1.63 -9.97
N LEU A 30 -8.48 2.88 -9.50
CA LEU A 30 -8.85 4.07 -10.27
C LEU A 30 -7.95 4.25 -11.51
N GLY A 31 -6.65 3.96 -11.38
CA GLY A 31 -5.71 3.95 -12.49
C GLY A 31 -6.08 2.90 -13.55
N PHE A 32 -6.44 1.69 -13.11
CA PHE A 32 -6.86 0.60 -14.00
C PHE A 32 -8.19 0.90 -14.70
N LEU A 33 -9.16 1.49 -14.00
CA LEU A 33 -10.42 1.96 -14.60
C LEU A 33 -10.19 3.08 -15.61
N SER A 34 -9.24 3.99 -15.33
CA SER A 34 -8.84 5.04 -16.26
C SER A 34 -8.15 4.46 -17.50
N LEU A 35 -7.35 3.40 -17.32
CA LEU A 35 -6.72 2.67 -18.43
C LEU A 35 -7.78 2.03 -19.33
N SER A 36 -8.81 1.42 -18.71
CA SER A 36 -9.94 0.82 -19.42
C SER A 36 -10.76 1.85 -20.22
N LYS A 37 -10.68 3.14 -19.90
CA LYS A 37 -11.29 4.25 -20.65
C LYS A 37 -10.40 4.79 -21.77
N GLY A 38 -9.24 4.16 -22.03
CA GLY A 38 -8.28 4.58 -23.05
C GLY A 38 -7.31 5.68 -22.61
N SER A 39 -7.29 6.03 -21.31
CA SER A 39 -6.43 7.11 -20.80
C SER A 39 -5.02 6.59 -20.48
N ILE A 40 -4.18 6.53 -21.50
CA ILE A 40 -2.80 6.02 -21.44
C ILE A 40 -1.79 6.93 -20.73
N THR A 41 -2.12 8.18 -20.41
CA THR A 41 -1.26 9.10 -19.65
C THR A 41 -1.61 9.12 -18.17
N LEU A 42 -2.89 9.22 -17.85
CA LEU A 42 -3.37 9.35 -16.47
C LEU A 42 -3.32 8.03 -15.70
N ALA A 43 -3.59 6.92 -16.39
CA ALA A 43 -3.57 5.59 -15.78
C ALA A 43 -2.19 5.16 -15.25
N PRO A 44 -1.10 5.19 -16.05
CA PRO A 44 0.21 4.82 -15.53
C PRO A 44 0.70 5.78 -14.44
N ILE A 45 0.35 7.07 -14.48
CA ILE A 45 0.66 8.00 -13.39
C ILE A 45 0.00 7.54 -12.07
N LEU A 46 -1.29 7.20 -12.09
CA LEU A 46 -2.01 6.72 -10.90
C LEU A 46 -1.48 5.37 -10.42
N LEU A 47 -1.19 4.45 -11.35
CA LEU A 47 -0.64 3.13 -11.04
C LEU A 47 0.74 3.23 -10.41
N VAL A 48 1.62 4.09 -10.94
CA VAL A 48 2.97 4.31 -10.39
C VAL A 48 2.89 5.01 -9.03
N LEU A 49 2.05 6.03 -8.87
CA LEU A 49 1.84 6.68 -7.57
C LEU A 49 1.30 5.70 -6.51
N GLY A 50 0.30 4.90 -6.87
CA GLY A 50 -0.29 3.90 -5.98
C GLY A 50 0.72 2.82 -5.60
N TYR A 51 1.38 2.21 -6.59
CA TYR A 51 2.22 1.03 -6.39
C TYR A 51 3.65 1.37 -5.92
N VAL A 52 4.31 2.36 -6.53
CA VAL A 52 5.73 2.67 -6.27
C VAL A 52 5.92 3.61 -5.09
N ILE A 53 4.89 4.40 -4.74
CA ILE A 53 4.99 5.39 -3.66
C ILE A 53 4.11 4.99 -2.49
N LEU A 54 2.77 4.92 -2.66
CA LEU A 54 1.85 4.69 -1.54
C LEU A 54 2.05 3.33 -0.85
N ILE A 55 2.19 2.23 -1.60
CA ILE A 55 2.40 0.90 -1.03
C ILE A 55 3.70 0.84 -0.20
N PRO A 56 4.89 1.17 -0.72
CA PRO A 56 6.11 1.11 0.07
C PRO A 56 6.14 2.09 1.24
N ILE A 57 5.56 3.30 1.11
CA ILE A 57 5.43 4.23 2.25
C ILE A 57 4.52 3.66 3.34
N SER A 58 3.45 2.96 2.97
CA SER A 58 2.55 2.30 3.93
C SER A 58 3.23 1.18 4.71
N ILE A 59 4.31 0.61 4.17
CA ILE A 59 5.08 -0.48 4.77
C ILE A 59 6.26 0.08 5.59
N ILE A 60 6.97 1.10 5.08
CA ILE A 60 8.18 1.67 5.69
C ILE A 60 7.87 2.57 6.89
N ILE A 61 6.80 3.38 6.83
CA ILE A 61 6.43 4.26 7.94
C ILE A 61 5.88 3.36 9.04
N LYS A 62 6.58 3.16 10.16
CA LYS A 62 6.11 2.36 11.32
C LYS A 62 5.21 3.18 12.23
#